data_AF-A0A969JDF9-F1
#
_entry.id   AF-A0A969JDF9-F1
#
_cell.length_a   1.000
_cell.length_b   1.000
_cell.length_c   1.000
_cell.angle_alpha   90.00
_cell.angle_beta   90.00
_cell.angle_gamma   90.00
#
_symmetry.space_group_name_H-M   'P 1'
#
loop_
_entity.id
_entity.type
_entity.pdbx_description
1 polymer ?
#
loop_
_entity_poly.entity_id
_entity_poly.type
_entity_poly.pdbx_seq_one_letter_code
_entity_poly.pdbx_strand_id
1 'polypeptide(L)'
;MDREAYPDTTNNDAASYDVNLGAFSAAGANGAVATQALGGAGANVPAVASPGNGAAISPTLLTPIFTIQGAGHRSPLVGNSVTTSGIVTAVDSNGFYLQDPTGDGDIATSDALFVFTGSAPGVAVGDAVRVAGTVSEFTPGGAATGNLSTTQISGNPSLSVLSSGNALPTAVLLGNGDRVVPNQTIDDDAFAAFEPTSDGIDFFESLEGMRVTVPNALVIAPTNGFGEIFTVADGGANATGISDRGTLNISPTDFNPEKIQIDEDEGVFDFNLPQVDVGATLGDVTGVVSYSFGNFEVIPTQDFTATVVNSSLSPDVTTLQGSSTQLTVATYNVLNLETNDGDGDADVANGRFAAIAQQIVTNLKAPDIIGLQEIQDNSGSVNDGVTSAAATLQALVDAIAAAGGPTYSFIDNSFITDGASGGQPGGNIRTAFLYNDDRVDLQPSSVQTIGGQAAGEAFAGGRLPLWPHLSSTAKPSPWSTTTSPPRAAALRSSVWSKTSLLAKKTPASTAAWMNAKLNPQRFKALSAAWGPRPR
;
A
#
# COMPACT_ATOMS: atom_id res chain seq x y z
N MET A 1 -90.94 -29.54 -1.20
CA MET A 1 -89.81 -28.83 -1.82
C MET A 1 -90.16 -27.36 -1.76
N ASP A 2 -90.20 -26.80 -0.56
CA ASP A 2 -89.10 -26.34 0.29
C ASP A 2 -89.04 -24.82 0.18
N ARG A 3 -89.26 -24.18 1.31
CA ARG A 3 -89.36 -22.74 1.51
C ARG A 3 -87.96 -22.28 1.87
N GLU A 4 -87.49 -21.18 1.28
CA GLU A 4 -86.81 -20.17 2.09
C GLU A 4 -86.81 -18.82 1.37
N ALA A 5 -87.38 -17.85 2.08
CA ALA A 5 -87.37 -16.45 1.77
C ALA A 5 -85.99 -15.90 2.13
N TYR A 6 -85.41 -15.08 1.25
CA TYR A 6 -84.29 -14.24 1.62
C TYR A 6 -84.77 -13.19 2.63
N PRO A 7 -84.21 -13.13 3.85
CA PRO A 7 -84.56 -12.08 4.78
C PRO A 7 -83.95 -10.75 4.31
N ASP A 8 -84.85 -9.81 4.09
CA ASP A 8 -84.61 -8.37 4.22
C ASP A 8 -83.91 -8.10 5.56
N THR A 9 -82.63 -7.72 5.51
CA THR A 9 -81.81 -7.41 6.69
C THR A 9 -82.15 -6.01 7.19
N THR A 10 -83.31 -5.88 7.82
CA THR A 10 -83.70 -4.67 8.54
C THR A 10 -83.03 -4.55 9.92
N ASN A 11 -82.15 -5.48 10.33
CA ASN A 11 -81.55 -5.49 11.68
C ASN A 11 -80.09 -6.00 11.76
N ASN A 12 -79.30 -6.06 10.69
CA ASN A 12 -77.87 -6.41 10.78
C ASN A 12 -77.03 -5.66 9.73
N ASP A 13 -76.40 -4.58 10.16
CA ASP A 13 -75.42 -3.78 9.42
C ASP A 13 -73.99 -4.28 9.71
N ALA A 14 -73.63 -5.48 9.23
CA ALA A 14 -72.23 -5.89 9.04
C ALA A 14 -72.17 -7.21 8.25
N ALA A 15 -72.29 -7.13 6.93
CA ALA A 15 -71.80 -8.23 6.08
C ALA A 15 -70.26 -8.11 6.01
N SER A 16 -69.54 -8.91 6.79
CA SER A 16 -68.11 -9.14 6.54
C SER A 16 -67.98 -9.99 5.29
N TYR A 17 -67.33 -9.46 4.27
CA TYR A 17 -66.82 -10.29 3.19
C TYR A 17 -65.64 -11.12 3.72
N ASP A 18 -65.62 -12.39 3.33
CA ASP A 18 -64.52 -13.31 3.53
C ASP A 18 -63.29 -12.76 2.76
N VAL A 19 -62.38 -12.08 3.46
CA VAL A 19 -61.10 -11.64 2.88
C VAL A 19 -60.05 -12.67 3.28
N ASN A 20 -59.57 -13.42 2.31
CA ASN A 20 -58.47 -14.36 2.48
C ASN A 20 -57.25 -13.64 3.09
N LEU A 21 -56.82 -14.13 4.26
CA LEU A 21 -55.57 -13.88 4.98
C LEU A 21 -54.66 -12.74 4.45
N GLY A 22 -55.01 -11.50 4.79
CA GLY A 22 -54.11 -10.35 4.81
C GLY A 22 -54.24 -9.68 6.18
N ALA A 23 -53.12 -9.42 6.85
CA ALA A 23 -53.10 -8.96 8.24
C ALA A 23 -54.05 -7.77 8.47
N PHE A 24 -54.94 -7.89 9.46
CA PHE A 24 -55.75 -6.76 9.90
C PHE A 24 -54.83 -5.62 10.37
N SER A 25 -55.09 -4.41 9.89
CA SER A 25 -54.41 -3.21 10.40
C SER A 25 -54.91 -2.94 11.82
N ALA A 26 -54.01 -2.88 12.80
CA ALA A 26 -54.32 -2.47 14.17
C ALA A 26 -54.05 -0.96 14.34
N ALA A 27 -54.91 -0.24 15.07
CA ALA A 27 -54.69 1.17 15.37
C ALA A 27 -53.32 1.36 16.06
N GLY A 28 -52.49 2.26 15.53
CA GLY A 28 -51.10 2.44 15.96
C GLY A 28 -50.06 1.61 15.19
N ALA A 29 -50.49 0.76 14.25
CA ALA A 29 -49.63 0.04 13.30
C ALA A 29 -50.01 0.38 11.84
N ASN A 30 -49.04 0.35 10.94
CA ASN A 30 -49.23 0.54 9.48
C ASN A 30 -50.05 1.79 9.09
N GLY A 31 -49.92 2.89 9.83
CA GLY A 31 -50.63 4.15 9.54
C GLY A 31 -52.12 4.15 9.88
N ALA A 32 -52.64 3.11 10.54
CA ALA A 32 -54.04 3.06 10.95
C ALA A 32 -54.29 4.01 12.15
N VAL A 33 -55.19 4.98 11.94
CA VAL A 33 -55.68 5.89 12.97
C VAL A 33 -56.99 5.38 13.57
N ALA A 34 -57.11 5.49 14.90
CA ALA A 34 -58.38 5.21 15.57
C ALA A 34 -59.42 6.26 15.16
N THR A 35 -60.52 5.81 14.56
CA THR A 35 -61.66 6.69 14.26
C THR A 35 -62.36 7.10 15.55
N GLN A 36 -62.47 8.40 15.83
CA GLN A 36 -63.26 8.94 16.95
C GLN A 36 -64.75 9.16 16.59
N ALA A 37 -65.14 8.90 15.35
CA ALA A 37 -66.51 9.04 14.87
C ALA A 37 -67.32 7.76 15.10
N LEU A 38 -68.55 7.89 15.61
CA LEU A 38 -69.51 6.80 15.70
C LEU A 38 -70.42 6.83 14.45
N GLY A 39 -70.69 5.66 13.87
CA GLY A 39 -71.58 5.44 12.73
C GLY A 39 -72.93 4.83 13.12
N GLY A 40 -73.75 4.55 12.10
CA GLY A 40 -75.13 4.08 12.24
C GLY A 40 -76.15 5.22 12.39
N ALA A 41 -77.43 4.93 12.17
CA ALA A 41 -78.52 5.92 12.25
C ALA A 41 -78.66 6.60 13.63
N GLY A 42 -78.02 6.03 14.67
CA GLY A 42 -77.97 6.56 16.03
C GLY A 42 -76.59 7.02 16.53
N ALA A 43 -75.56 7.03 15.67
CA ALA A 43 -74.18 7.41 16.05
C ALA A 43 -73.68 6.70 17.31
N ASN A 44 -73.95 5.41 17.45
CA ASN A 44 -73.66 4.60 18.63
C ASN A 44 -72.87 3.31 18.31
N VAL A 45 -72.47 3.13 17.04
CA VAL A 45 -71.63 2.02 16.60
C VAL A 45 -70.24 2.57 16.25
N PRO A 46 -69.12 1.96 16.66
CA PRO A 46 -67.80 2.38 16.19
C PRO A 46 -67.78 2.38 14.65
N ALA A 47 -67.53 3.54 14.03
CA ALA A 47 -67.38 3.57 12.58
C ALA A 47 -66.10 2.81 12.23
N VAL A 48 -66.24 1.58 11.73
CA VAL A 48 -65.16 0.89 11.03
C VAL A 48 -64.98 1.63 9.72
N ALA A 49 -64.18 2.69 9.74
CA ALA A 49 -63.69 3.28 8.51
C ALA A 49 -62.81 2.20 7.85
N SER A 50 -63.25 1.67 6.70
CA SER A 50 -62.30 1.19 5.70
C SER A 50 -61.24 2.29 5.57
N PRO A 51 -59.92 1.99 5.64
CA PRO A 51 -58.91 3.01 5.43
C PRO A 51 -59.30 3.69 4.12
N GLY A 52 -59.67 4.97 4.23
CA GLY A 52 -60.27 5.68 3.12
C GLY A 52 -59.35 5.64 1.91
N ASN A 53 -59.83 6.17 0.79
CA ASN A 53 -59.09 6.35 -0.46
C ASN A 53 -57.89 7.34 -0.33
N GLY A 54 -57.16 7.32 0.79
CA GLY A 54 -55.87 7.95 0.93
C GLY A 54 -54.95 7.42 -0.15
N ALA A 55 -54.14 8.31 -0.72
CA ALA A 55 -53.18 7.92 -1.75
C ALA A 55 -52.42 6.68 -1.28
N ALA A 56 -52.41 5.63 -2.09
CA ALA A 56 -51.56 4.48 -1.85
C ALA A 56 -50.14 5.02 -1.64
N ILE A 57 -49.62 4.88 -0.42
CA ILE A 57 -48.20 5.07 -0.17
C ILE A 57 -47.50 3.93 -0.90
N SER A 58 -47.04 4.19 -2.13
CA SER A 58 -46.11 3.27 -2.76
C SER A 58 -44.95 3.14 -1.79
N PRO A 59 -44.61 1.92 -1.31
CA PRO A 59 -43.42 1.76 -0.50
C PRO A 59 -42.27 2.39 -1.27
N THR A 60 -41.52 3.29 -0.64
CA THR A 60 -40.33 3.86 -1.26
C THR A 60 -39.43 2.69 -1.64
N LEU A 61 -39.26 2.47 -2.94
CA LEU A 61 -38.43 1.40 -3.44
C LEU A 61 -37.00 1.73 -3.02
N LEU A 62 -36.40 0.84 -2.22
CA LEU A 62 -35.00 0.97 -1.85
C LEU A 62 -34.15 0.50 -3.02
N THR A 63 -33.12 1.27 -3.34
CA THR A 63 -32.02 0.85 -4.20
C THR A 63 -30.99 0.13 -3.32
N PRO A 64 -30.75 -1.17 -3.51
CA PRO A 64 -29.76 -1.89 -2.72
C PRO A 64 -28.35 -1.35 -2.95
N ILE A 65 -27.48 -1.48 -1.95
CA ILE A 65 -26.12 -0.90 -1.99
C ILE A 65 -25.27 -1.52 -3.09
N PHE A 66 -25.31 -2.84 -3.26
CA PHE A 66 -24.64 -3.55 -4.37
C PHE A 66 -25.10 -3.10 -5.77
N THR A 67 -26.34 -2.60 -5.92
CA THR A 67 -26.80 -1.99 -7.18
C THR A 67 -26.27 -0.56 -7.37
N ILE A 68 -26.04 0.16 -6.26
CA ILE A 68 -25.40 1.47 -6.29
C ILE A 68 -23.92 1.32 -6.65
N GLN A 69 -23.22 0.38 -6.04
CA GLN A 69 -21.82 0.08 -6.37
C GLN A 69 -21.69 -0.43 -7.81
N GLY A 70 -22.37 -1.53 -8.14
CA GLY A 70 -22.23 -2.20 -9.43
C GLY A 70 -20.89 -2.93 -9.57
N ALA A 71 -20.71 -3.61 -10.71
CA ALA A 71 -19.52 -4.41 -10.99
C ALA A 71 -18.53 -3.64 -11.88
N GLY A 72 -17.85 -2.65 -11.29
CA GLY A 72 -16.84 -1.83 -11.95
C GLY A 72 -16.39 -0.66 -11.07
N HIS A 73 -15.27 -0.01 -11.42
CA HIS A 73 -14.66 1.09 -10.67
C HIS A 73 -15.46 2.39 -10.55
N ARG A 74 -16.68 2.43 -11.10
CA ARG A 74 -17.55 3.60 -11.04
C ARG A 74 -18.98 3.13 -11.01
N SER A 75 -19.77 3.76 -10.14
CA SER A 75 -21.17 3.44 -10.01
C SER A 75 -21.93 3.62 -11.33
N PRO A 76 -22.83 2.69 -11.70
CA PRO A 76 -23.76 2.87 -12.83
C PRO A 76 -24.85 3.92 -12.53
N LEU A 77 -24.95 4.36 -11.27
CA LEU A 77 -25.99 5.28 -10.81
C LEU A 77 -25.47 6.69 -10.50
N VAL A 78 -24.22 7.03 -10.85
CA VAL A 78 -23.66 8.38 -10.66
C VAL A 78 -24.62 9.46 -11.18
N GLY A 79 -24.92 10.44 -10.32
CA GLY A 79 -25.82 11.55 -10.59
C GLY A 79 -27.30 11.26 -10.31
N ASN A 80 -27.69 10.01 -10.09
CA ASN A 80 -29.07 9.67 -9.73
C ASN A 80 -29.32 9.88 -8.23
N SER A 81 -30.53 10.33 -7.90
CA SER A 81 -31.00 10.31 -6.52
C SER A 81 -31.57 8.93 -6.19
N VAL A 82 -31.10 8.34 -5.08
CA VAL A 82 -31.49 7.02 -4.60
C VAL A 82 -31.96 7.09 -3.15
N THR A 83 -32.73 6.09 -2.73
CA THR A 83 -32.98 5.83 -1.31
C THR A 83 -32.48 4.43 -1.00
N THR A 84 -31.58 4.28 -0.05
CA THR A 84 -31.01 2.98 0.35
C THR A 84 -31.12 2.81 1.87
N SER A 85 -30.79 1.63 2.37
CA SER A 85 -30.78 1.31 3.79
C SER A 85 -29.68 0.32 4.10
N GLY A 86 -29.10 0.41 5.30
CA GLY A 86 -28.08 -0.52 5.76
C GLY A 86 -27.79 -0.35 7.26
N ILE A 87 -26.75 -1.03 7.74
CA ILE A 87 -26.20 -0.88 9.08
C ILE A 87 -24.95 -0.02 9.03
N VAL A 88 -24.84 0.94 9.95
CA VAL A 88 -23.63 1.76 10.11
C VAL A 88 -22.51 0.90 10.69
N THR A 89 -21.42 0.73 9.95
CA THR A 89 -20.27 -0.12 10.35
C THR A 89 -19.10 0.68 10.93
N ALA A 90 -18.95 1.93 10.50
CA ALA A 90 -17.97 2.89 11.00
C ALA A 90 -18.53 4.32 10.84
N VAL A 91 -18.12 5.25 11.70
CA VAL A 91 -18.50 6.66 11.64
C VAL A 91 -17.21 7.47 11.60
N ASP A 92 -17.12 8.44 10.69
CA ASP A 92 -16.00 9.37 10.55
C ASP A 92 -16.49 10.81 10.82
N SER A 93 -15.53 11.72 10.99
CA SER A 93 -15.65 13.17 11.11
C SER A 93 -16.49 13.86 10.03
N ASN A 94 -16.65 13.27 8.85
CA ASN A 94 -17.39 13.87 7.73
C ASN A 94 -18.53 13.00 7.15
N GLY A 95 -18.72 11.79 7.67
CA GLY A 95 -19.63 10.81 7.12
C GLY A 95 -19.60 9.49 7.86
N PHE A 96 -20.10 8.42 7.25
CA PHE A 96 -20.13 7.10 7.85
C PHE A 96 -20.21 6.00 6.79
N TYR A 97 -19.72 4.81 7.14
CA TYR A 97 -19.81 3.62 6.31
C TYR A 97 -21.14 2.92 6.56
N LEU A 98 -21.86 2.61 5.47
CA LEU A 98 -23.15 1.95 5.49
C LEU A 98 -23.06 0.66 4.70
N GLN A 99 -23.40 -0.47 5.31
CA GLN A 99 -23.34 -1.79 4.68
C GLN A 99 -24.69 -2.51 4.72
N ASP A 100 -25.07 -3.14 3.62
CA ASP A 100 -26.23 -4.03 3.56
C ASP A 100 -25.95 -5.26 4.44
N PRO A 101 -26.77 -5.55 5.47
CA PRO A 101 -26.50 -6.64 6.39
C PRO A 101 -26.71 -8.03 5.79
N THR A 102 -27.38 -8.13 4.63
CA THR A 102 -27.60 -9.40 3.93
C THR A 102 -26.65 -9.53 2.75
N GLY A 103 -26.45 -8.43 2.04
CA GLY A 103 -25.73 -8.41 0.77
C GLY A 103 -26.41 -9.20 -0.34
N ASP A 104 -25.78 -9.27 -1.52
CA ASP A 104 -26.23 -10.10 -2.64
C ASP A 104 -25.41 -11.37 -2.88
N GLY A 105 -24.24 -11.45 -2.25
CA GLY A 105 -23.32 -12.59 -2.39
C GLY A 105 -22.59 -12.64 -3.73
N ASP A 106 -22.63 -11.57 -4.53
CA ASP A 106 -21.81 -11.43 -5.73
C ASP A 106 -20.42 -10.91 -5.36
N ILE A 107 -19.39 -11.61 -5.80
CA ILE A 107 -18.00 -11.22 -5.52
C ILE A 107 -17.57 -9.99 -6.30
N ALA A 108 -18.34 -9.57 -7.31
CA ALA A 108 -18.05 -8.42 -8.16
C ALA A 108 -18.71 -7.12 -7.70
N THR A 109 -19.49 -7.12 -6.61
CA THR A 109 -20.14 -5.90 -6.13
C THR A 109 -19.94 -5.73 -4.63
N SER A 110 -19.63 -4.50 -4.21
CA SER A 110 -19.58 -4.18 -2.78
C SER A 110 -20.99 -4.03 -2.20
N ASP A 111 -21.20 -4.59 -1.01
CA ASP A 111 -22.42 -4.42 -0.23
C ASP A 111 -22.38 -3.18 0.67
N ALA A 112 -21.33 -2.37 0.59
CA ALA A 112 -21.14 -1.19 1.41
C ALA A 112 -20.82 0.05 0.56
N LEU A 113 -20.99 1.23 1.15
CA LEU A 113 -20.54 2.50 0.59
C LEU A 113 -20.32 3.53 1.70
N PHE A 114 -19.66 4.63 1.35
CA PHE A 114 -19.54 5.78 2.24
C PHE A 114 -20.72 6.76 2.05
N VAL A 115 -21.28 7.27 3.14
CA VAL A 115 -22.29 8.32 3.14
C VAL A 115 -21.65 9.63 3.58
N PHE A 116 -21.34 10.48 2.61
CA PHE A 116 -20.72 11.78 2.85
C PHE A 116 -21.77 12.80 3.30
N THR A 117 -21.58 13.33 4.52
CA THR A 117 -22.47 14.34 5.11
C THR A 117 -21.80 15.71 5.27
N GLY A 118 -20.49 15.80 5.04
CA GLY A 118 -19.69 17.03 5.11
C GLY A 118 -19.39 17.52 6.54
N SER A 119 -19.84 16.79 7.56
CA SER A 119 -19.59 17.05 8.98
C SER A 119 -19.86 15.79 9.79
N ALA A 120 -19.64 15.80 11.11
CA ALA A 120 -19.90 14.64 11.94
C ALA A 120 -21.40 14.26 11.88
N PRO A 121 -21.75 13.03 11.46
CA PRO A 121 -23.15 12.63 11.30
C PRO A 121 -23.80 12.30 12.66
N GLY A 122 -25.12 12.47 12.74
CA GLY A 122 -25.90 12.14 13.94
C GLY A 122 -26.30 10.67 14.07
N VAL A 123 -25.41 9.74 13.70
CA VAL A 123 -25.63 8.28 13.73
C VAL A 123 -24.52 7.59 14.53
N ALA A 124 -24.78 6.37 15.00
CA ALA A 124 -23.81 5.54 15.70
C ALA A 124 -23.59 4.20 15.00
N VAL A 125 -22.43 3.58 15.21
CA VAL A 125 -22.15 2.20 14.78
C VAL A 125 -23.24 1.26 15.32
N GLY A 126 -23.77 0.41 14.44
CA GLY A 126 -24.89 -0.49 14.74
C GLY A 126 -26.28 0.12 14.54
N ASP A 127 -26.39 1.40 14.15
CA ASP A 127 -27.67 1.97 13.71
C ASP A 127 -28.08 1.39 12.35
N ALA A 128 -29.35 1.02 12.22
CA ALA A 128 -29.97 0.76 10.93
C ALA A 128 -30.51 2.08 10.38
N VAL A 129 -29.99 2.54 9.26
CA VAL A 129 -30.31 3.87 8.73
C VAL A 129 -30.84 3.75 7.32
N ARG A 130 -31.92 4.48 7.03
CA ARG A 130 -32.36 4.78 5.67
C ARG A 130 -31.80 6.12 5.24
N VAL A 131 -31.16 6.13 4.08
CA VAL A 131 -30.47 7.29 3.50
C VAL A 131 -31.11 7.62 2.16
N ALA A 132 -31.46 8.88 1.94
CA ALA A 132 -31.84 9.40 0.63
C ALA A 132 -30.86 10.49 0.21
N GLY A 133 -30.23 10.35 -0.96
CA GLY A 133 -29.21 11.27 -1.45
C GLY A 133 -28.86 11.00 -2.91
N THR A 134 -27.79 11.64 -3.38
CA THR A 134 -27.31 11.49 -4.76
C THR A 134 -26.06 10.64 -4.79
N VAL A 135 -26.00 9.68 -5.71
CA VAL A 135 -24.79 8.87 -5.93
C VAL A 135 -23.74 9.72 -6.64
N SER A 136 -22.51 9.69 -6.14
CA SER A 136 -21.38 10.45 -6.71
C SER A 136 -20.08 9.68 -6.55
N GLU A 137 -19.10 10.03 -7.38
CA GLU A 137 -17.72 9.59 -7.25
C GLU A 137 -16.90 10.63 -6.49
N PHE A 138 -16.05 10.18 -5.57
CA PHE A 138 -15.07 11.01 -4.89
C PHE A 138 -13.65 10.53 -5.24
N THR A 139 -12.80 11.43 -5.75
CA THR A 139 -11.40 11.10 -6.04
C THR A 139 -10.50 11.70 -4.94
N PRO A 140 -9.89 10.88 -4.07
CA PRO A 140 -8.95 11.36 -3.05
C PRO A 140 -7.83 12.19 -3.67
N GLY A 141 -7.55 13.37 -3.10
CA GLY A 141 -6.58 14.34 -3.63
C GLY A 141 -7.02 15.08 -4.90
N GLY A 142 -8.20 14.77 -5.45
CA GLY A 142 -8.81 15.44 -6.61
C GLY A 142 -8.48 14.78 -7.96
N ALA A 143 -9.30 15.04 -8.97
CA ALA A 143 -9.27 14.34 -10.27
C ALA A 143 -7.95 14.43 -11.07
N ALA A 144 -7.03 15.32 -10.69
CA ALA A 144 -5.74 15.48 -11.37
C ALA A 144 -4.65 14.52 -10.84
N THR A 145 -4.90 13.78 -9.75
CA THR A 145 -3.92 12.88 -9.13
C THR A 145 -3.72 11.58 -9.91
N GLY A 146 -4.72 11.16 -10.69
CA GLY A 146 -4.72 9.84 -11.34
C GLY A 146 -5.19 8.71 -10.42
N ASN A 147 -5.66 9.03 -9.20
CA ASN A 147 -6.29 8.09 -8.28
C ASN A 147 -7.62 7.54 -8.82
N LEU A 148 -8.01 6.34 -8.39
CA LEU A 148 -9.38 5.86 -8.52
C LEU A 148 -10.36 6.78 -7.78
N SER A 149 -11.62 6.74 -8.17
CA SER A 149 -12.69 7.31 -7.36
C SER A 149 -13.34 6.25 -6.49
N THR A 150 -13.96 6.69 -5.40
CA THR A 150 -14.81 5.85 -4.56
C THR A 150 -16.28 6.23 -4.70
N THR A 151 -17.16 5.25 -4.67
CA THR A 151 -18.61 5.46 -4.73
C THR A 151 -19.14 5.92 -3.38
N GLN A 152 -19.91 7.01 -3.38
CA GLN A 152 -20.53 7.53 -2.16
C GLN A 152 -21.93 8.09 -2.39
N ILE A 153 -22.73 8.14 -1.33
CA ILE A 153 -23.94 8.97 -1.28
C ILE A 153 -23.58 10.36 -0.75
N SER A 154 -23.94 11.39 -1.50
CA SER A 154 -23.64 12.78 -1.18
C SER A 154 -24.81 13.72 -1.50
N GLY A 155 -24.55 15.04 -1.52
CA GLY A 155 -25.54 16.05 -1.90
C GLY A 155 -26.49 16.47 -0.77
N ASN A 156 -26.00 16.49 0.48
CA ASN A 156 -26.79 16.69 1.70
C ASN A 156 -27.83 15.58 1.91
N PRO A 157 -27.38 14.33 2.15
CA PRO A 157 -28.28 13.21 2.31
C PRO A 157 -29.24 13.39 3.49
N SER A 158 -30.47 12.94 3.32
CA SER A 158 -31.48 12.85 4.38
C SER A 158 -31.36 11.51 5.08
N LEU A 159 -31.24 11.53 6.42
CA LEU A 159 -31.02 10.35 7.25
C LEU A 159 -32.24 10.07 8.14
N SER A 160 -32.61 8.79 8.24
CA SER A 160 -33.65 8.29 9.14
C SER A 160 -33.13 7.05 9.84
N VAL A 161 -32.80 7.16 11.13
CA VAL A 161 -32.50 6.00 11.98
C VAL A 161 -33.79 5.19 12.17
N LEU A 162 -33.73 3.89 11.85
CA LEU A 162 -34.83 2.94 11.92
C LEU A 162 -34.78 2.13 13.22
N SER A 163 -33.58 1.74 13.63
CA SER A 163 -33.28 1.05 14.89
C SER A 163 -31.81 1.29 15.27
N SER A 164 -31.45 0.99 16.51
CA SER A 164 -30.10 1.17 17.07
C SER A 164 -29.62 -0.08 17.79
N GLY A 165 -28.30 -0.24 17.91
CA GLY A 165 -27.66 -1.36 18.63
C GLY A 165 -27.82 -2.71 17.94
N ASN A 166 -27.97 -2.72 16.62
CA ASN A 166 -28.03 -3.95 15.83
C ASN A 166 -26.65 -4.62 15.77
N ALA A 167 -26.63 -5.92 15.55
CA ALA A 167 -25.39 -6.63 15.21
C ALA A 167 -24.83 -6.07 13.89
N LEU A 168 -23.50 -5.93 13.82
CA LEU A 168 -22.83 -5.55 12.59
C LEU A 168 -22.85 -6.70 11.58
N PRO A 169 -22.81 -6.41 10.28
CA PRO A 169 -22.55 -7.42 9.25
C PRO A 169 -21.26 -8.18 9.57
N THR A 170 -21.26 -9.50 9.30
CA THR A 170 -20.07 -10.33 9.43
C THR A 170 -18.96 -9.75 8.56
N ALA A 171 -17.76 -9.62 9.12
CA ALA A 171 -16.61 -9.15 8.35
C ALA A 171 -16.23 -10.22 7.32
N VAL A 172 -15.94 -9.79 6.10
CA VAL A 172 -15.40 -10.67 5.06
C VAL A 172 -13.96 -11.03 5.42
N LEU A 173 -13.66 -12.33 5.54
CA LEU A 173 -12.33 -12.80 5.88
C LEU A 173 -11.44 -12.84 4.62
N LEU A 174 -10.39 -12.02 4.60
CA LEU A 174 -9.42 -11.99 3.50
C LEU A 174 -8.45 -13.18 3.58
N GLY A 175 -7.85 -13.55 2.44
CA GLY A 175 -6.89 -14.64 2.36
C GLY A 175 -7.56 -16.02 2.20
N ASN A 176 -7.24 -16.98 3.07
CA ASN A 176 -7.76 -18.36 3.06
C ASN A 176 -9.23 -18.48 3.51
N GLY A 177 -9.83 -17.37 3.93
CA GLY A 177 -11.21 -17.29 4.39
C GLY A 177 -12.23 -17.22 3.24
N ASP A 178 -13.00 -16.14 3.24
CA ASP A 178 -14.10 -15.92 2.31
C ASP A 178 -13.59 -15.44 0.94
N ARG A 179 -12.52 -14.64 0.94
CA ARG A 179 -12.00 -13.93 -0.25
C ARG A 179 -10.48 -14.08 -0.38
N VAL A 180 -10.05 -14.91 -1.33
CA VAL A 180 -8.63 -15.05 -1.69
C VAL A 180 -8.16 -13.81 -2.43
N VAL A 181 -7.17 -13.12 -1.88
CA VAL A 181 -6.57 -11.94 -2.49
C VAL A 181 -5.70 -12.38 -3.68
N PRO A 182 -5.88 -11.80 -4.88
CA PRO A 182 -4.94 -12.01 -5.99
C PRO A 182 -3.52 -11.63 -5.56
N ASN A 183 -2.52 -12.36 -6.07
CA ASN A 183 -1.11 -12.24 -5.62
C ASN A 183 -0.09 -12.09 -6.76
N GLN A 184 -0.52 -11.70 -7.97
CA GLN A 184 0.41 -11.54 -9.11
C GLN A 184 0.10 -10.30 -9.94
N THR A 185 -1.16 -10.16 -10.34
CA THR A 185 -1.63 -9.13 -11.26
C THR A 185 -2.36 -8.02 -10.51
N ILE A 186 -1.92 -6.78 -10.71
CA ILE A 186 -2.70 -5.60 -10.27
C ILE A 186 -3.86 -5.40 -11.24
N ASP A 187 -3.54 -5.30 -12.53
CA ASP A 187 -4.43 -5.18 -13.69
C ASP A 187 -3.66 -5.68 -14.92
N ASP A 188 -4.26 -6.50 -15.79
CA ASP A 188 -3.60 -6.98 -17.01
C ASP A 188 -4.19 -6.47 -18.34
N ASP A 189 -5.34 -5.80 -18.29
CA ASP A 189 -6.10 -5.38 -19.46
C ASP A 189 -6.45 -3.87 -19.52
N ALA A 190 -5.91 -3.08 -18.60
CA ALA A 190 -6.16 -1.64 -18.47
C ALA A 190 -7.65 -1.32 -18.22
N PHE A 191 -8.25 -2.01 -17.25
CA PHE A 191 -9.63 -1.86 -16.81
C PHE A 191 -10.68 -2.18 -17.90
N ALA A 192 -10.35 -3.09 -18.83
CA ALA A 192 -11.28 -3.47 -19.89
C ALA A 192 -12.34 -4.47 -19.38
N ALA A 193 -11.98 -5.31 -18.40
CA ALA A 193 -12.88 -6.18 -17.65
C ALA A 193 -12.81 -5.86 -16.15
N PHE A 194 -13.80 -6.33 -15.39
CA PHE A 194 -13.82 -6.26 -13.93
C PHE A 194 -13.75 -7.69 -13.39
N GLU A 195 -12.55 -8.11 -13.00
CA GLU A 195 -12.16 -9.49 -12.71
C GLU A 195 -11.56 -9.61 -11.28
N PRO A 196 -12.38 -9.46 -10.22
CA PRO A 196 -11.91 -9.43 -8.83
C PRO A 196 -11.26 -10.74 -8.34
N THR A 197 -11.26 -11.80 -9.16
CA THR A 197 -10.57 -13.06 -8.87
C THR A 197 -9.12 -13.10 -9.35
N SER A 198 -8.77 -12.30 -10.35
CA SER A 198 -7.42 -12.28 -10.95
C SER A 198 -6.69 -10.97 -10.69
N ASP A 199 -7.44 -9.87 -10.59
CA ASP A 199 -6.88 -8.52 -10.61
C ASP A 199 -7.04 -7.90 -9.22
N GLY A 200 -5.90 -7.57 -8.60
CA GLY A 200 -5.88 -7.03 -7.24
C GLY A 200 -6.66 -5.73 -7.11
N ILE A 201 -6.64 -4.89 -8.14
CA ILE A 201 -7.34 -3.61 -8.14
C ILE A 201 -8.87 -3.82 -8.12
N ASP A 202 -9.38 -4.79 -8.89
CA ASP A 202 -10.80 -5.15 -8.92
C ASP A 202 -11.22 -5.86 -7.64
N PHE A 203 -10.34 -6.68 -7.07
CA PHE A 203 -10.58 -7.36 -5.81
C PHE A 203 -10.91 -6.37 -4.70
N PHE A 204 -10.08 -5.35 -4.48
CA PHE A 204 -10.34 -4.38 -3.42
C PHE A 204 -11.46 -3.40 -3.77
N GLU A 205 -11.63 -3.05 -5.05
CA GLU A 205 -12.80 -2.28 -5.51
C GLU A 205 -14.11 -3.00 -5.16
N SER A 206 -14.18 -4.32 -5.39
CA SER A 206 -15.37 -5.11 -5.06
C SER A 206 -15.66 -5.22 -3.56
N LEU A 207 -14.74 -4.74 -2.70
CA LEU A 207 -14.87 -4.68 -1.25
C LEU A 207 -14.97 -3.24 -0.74
N GLU A 208 -15.08 -2.23 -1.60
CA GLU A 208 -15.09 -0.82 -1.22
C GLU A 208 -16.07 -0.53 -0.08
N GLY A 209 -15.59 0.05 1.02
CA GLY A 209 -16.39 0.39 2.19
C GLY A 209 -16.85 -0.81 3.03
N MET A 210 -16.64 -2.05 2.57
CA MET A 210 -17.08 -3.24 3.29
C MET A 210 -16.24 -3.46 4.54
N ARG A 211 -16.88 -4.02 5.56
CA ARG A 211 -16.19 -4.51 6.75
C ARG A 211 -15.44 -5.82 6.42
N VAL A 212 -14.13 -5.82 6.63
CA VAL A 212 -13.23 -6.95 6.35
C VAL A 212 -12.37 -7.29 7.57
N THR A 213 -11.88 -8.52 7.62
CA THR A 213 -10.85 -8.96 8.57
C THR A 213 -9.63 -9.47 7.79
N VAL A 214 -8.46 -8.92 8.12
CA VAL A 214 -7.15 -9.44 7.71
C VAL A 214 -6.70 -10.44 8.80
N PRO A 215 -6.82 -11.76 8.58
CA PRO A 215 -6.45 -12.74 9.59
C PRO A 215 -4.94 -12.77 9.76
N ASN A 216 -4.47 -12.90 11.01
CA ASN A 216 -3.06 -13.07 11.35
C ASN A 216 -2.11 -12.22 10.49
N ALA A 217 -2.34 -10.91 10.44
CA ALA A 217 -1.66 -10.01 9.51
C ALA A 217 -0.14 -10.01 9.77
N LEU A 218 0.64 -10.37 8.75
CA LEU A 218 2.09 -10.35 8.77
C LEU A 218 2.61 -9.04 8.21
N VAL A 219 3.42 -8.33 8.97
CA VAL A 219 4.02 -7.05 8.59
C VAL A 219 5.17 -7.28 7.60
N ILE A 220 5.10 -6.64 6.43
CA ILE A 220 6.06 -6.81 5.33
C ILE A 220 6.97 -5.58 5.09
N ALA A 221 6.71 -4.48 5.79
CA ALA A 221 7.49 -3.24 5.79
C ALA A 221 7.49 -2.64 7.20
N PRO A 222 8.55 -1.92 7.64
CA PRO A 222 8.45 -1.17 8.89
C PRO A 222 7.37 -0.09 8.78
N THR A 223 6.76 0.29 9.90
CA THR A 223 5.82 1.42 9.94
C THR A 223 6.48 2.64 9.31
N ASN A 224 5.79 3.29 8.37
CA ASN A 224 6.38 4.40 7.65
C ASN A 224 6.18 5.73 8.40
N GLY A 225 6.67 6.83 7.81
CA GLY A 225 6.58 8.17 8.41
C GLY A 225 5.16 8.74 8.55
N PHE A 226 4.15 8.08 7.96
CA PHE A 226 2.73 8.45 8.07
C PHE A 226 1.96 7.57 9.06
N GLY A 227 2.61 6.59 9.71
CA GLY A 227 1.95 5.65 10.63
C GLY A 227 1.36 4.42 9.96
N GLU A 228 1.43 4.33 8.63
CA GLU A 228 0.88 3.23 7.84
C GLU A 228 1.67 1.93 8.05
N ILE A 229 0.94 0.80 8.14
CA ILE A 229 1.53 -0.54 8.29
C ILE A 229 1.13 -1.39 7.07
N PHE A 230 2.12 -1.89 6.33
CA PHE A 230 1.87 -2.79 5.20
C PHE A 230 1.95 -4.25 5.62
N THR A 231 0.92 -5.01 5.28
CA THR A 231 0.75 -6.40 5.70
C THR A 231 0.34 -7.32 4.56
N VAL A 232 0.36 -8.62 4.84
CA VAL A 232 -0.33 -9.67 4.08
C VAL A 232 -1.14 -10.54 5.04
N ALA A 233 -2.23 -11.13 4.56
CA ALA A 233 -3.10 -12.01 5.35
C ALA A 233 -2.45 -13.38 5.65
N ASP A 234 -3.02 -14.09 6.63
CA ASP A 234 -2.72 -15.48 7.01
C ASP A 234 -1.25 -15.76 7.33
N GLY A 235 -0.54 -14.81 7.93
CA GLY A 235 0.89 -14.98 8.18
C GLY A 235 1.72 -15.09 6.89
N GLY A 236 1.20 -14.63 5.75
CA GLY A 236 1.85 -14.71 4.44
C GLY A 236 1.69 -16.04 3.70
N ALA A 237 0.78 -16.93 4.12
CA ALA A 237 0.64 -18.27 3.54
C ALA A 237 0.37 -18.29 2.01
N ASN A 238 -0.34 -17.28 1.50
CA ASN A 238 -0.69 -17.14 0.07
C ASN A 238 0.08 -16.01 -0.64
N ALA A 239 0.93 -15.29 0.06
CA ALA A 239 1.73 -14.24 -0.54
C ALA A 239 2.90 -14.84 -1.34
N THR A 240 3.19 -14.26 -2.49
CA THR A 240 4.32 -14.67 -3.33
C THR A 240 5.47 -13.68 -3.21
N GLY A 241 6.71 -14.15 -3.42
CA GLY A 241 7.86 -13.27 -3.34
C GLY A 241 8.27 -12.78 -1.94
N ILE A 242 7.73 -13.36 -0.85
CA ILE A 242 8.26 -13.09 0.51
C ILE A 242 9.72 -13.54 0.58
N SER A 243 10.60 -12.61 0.96
CA SER A 243 12.02 -12.87 1.16
C SER A 243 12.30 -13.61 2.47
N ASP A 244 13.50 -14.17 2.62
CA ASP A 244 13.97 -14.73 3.90
C ASP A 244 13.97 -13.69 5.05
N ARG A 245 13.82 -12.40 4.73
CA ARG A 245 13.70 -11.28 5.68
C ARG A 245 12.28 -10.76 5.85
N GLY A 246 11.27 -11.44 5.31
CA GLY A 246 9.86 -11.09 5.50
C GLY A 246 9.35 -9.94 4.62
N THR A 247 10.18 -9.39 3.74
CA THR A 247 9.77 -8.35 2.78
C THR A 247 9.11 -8.97 1.56
N LEU A 248 8.14 -8.28 0.96
CA LEU A 248 7.47 -8.73 -0.26
C LEU A 248 8.20 -8.18 -1.50
N ASN A 249 8.82 -9.05 -2.30
CA ASN A 249 9.65 -8.64 -3.44
C ASN A 249 8.90 -8.73 -4.76
N ILE A 250 8.89 -7.63 -5.51
CA ILE A 250 8.33 -7.60 -6.87
C ILE A 250 9.13 -8.51 -7.82
N SER A 251 8.44 -9.03 -8.83
CA SER A 251 9.02 -9.78 -9.94
C SER A 251 8.40 -9.35 -11.28
N PRO A 252 8.98 -9.73 -12.45
CA PRO A 252 8.42 -9.35 -13.75
C PRO A 252 6.97 -9.78 -14.01
N THR A 253 6.45 -10.73 -13.23
CA THR A 253 5.07 -11.25 -13.33
C THR A 253 4.32 -11.17 -12.00
N ASP A 254 4.86 -10.45 -11.03
CA ASP A 254 4.28 -10.32 -9.70
C ASP A 254 4.53 -8.91 -9.16
N PHE A 255 3.46 -8.12 -9.11
CA PHE A 255 3.50 -6.76 -8.59
C PHE A 255 2.91 -6.65 -7.18
N ASN A 256 2.77 -7.78 -6.48
CA ASN A 256 2.33 -7.87 -5.10
C ASN A 256 0.95 -7.24 -4.79
N PRO A 257 -0.11 -7.55 -5.57
CA PRO A 257 -1.46 -7.06 -5.29
C PRO A 257 -2.04 -7.53 -3.93
N GLU A 258 -1.46 -8.55 -3.30
CA GLU A 258 -1.89 -9.06 -1.99
C GLU A 258 -1.45 -8.20 -0.80
N LYS A 259 -0.69 -7.12 -1.06
CA LYS A 259 -0.28 -6.16 -0.05
C LYS A 259 -1.50 -5.37 0.46
N ILE A 260 -1.72 -5.40 1.77
CA ILE A 260 -2.80 -4.68 2.44
C ILE A 260 -2.21 -3.57 3.32
N GLN A 261 -2.58 -2.32 3.05
CA GLN A 261 -2.25 -1.19 3.91
C GLN A 261 -3.23 -1.15 5.08
N ILE A 262 -2.71 -1.14 6.31
CA ILE A 262 -3.46 -0.81 7.52
C ILE A 262 -3.15 0.65 7.83
N ASP A 263 -4.18 1.47 7.88
CA ASP A 263 -4.04 2.92 8.05
C ASP A 263 -4.89 3.43 9.21
N GLU A 264 -4.45 4.52 9.83
CA GLU A 264 -5.19 5.15 10.92
C GLU A 264 -6.12 6.24 10.42
N ASP A 265 -7.33 6.27 10.98
CA ASP A 265 -8.25 7.37 10.83
C ASP A 265 -8.86 7.66 12.21
N GLU A 266 -8.36 8.73 12.85
CA GLU A 266 -8.83 9.18 14.16
C GLU A 266 -10.34 9.50 14.18
N GLY A 267 -10.93 9.79 13.01
CA GLY A 267 -12.35 10.00 12.87
C GLY A 267 -13.16 8.71 13.00
N VAL A 268 -12.58 7.57 12.58
CA VAL A 268 -13.20 6.24 12.64
C VAL A 268 -13.00 5.55 13.98
N PHE A 269 -11.78 5.54 14.49
CA PHE A 269 -11.48 4.90 15.77
C PHE A 269 -10.28 5.52 16.49
N ASP A 270 -10.36 5.62 17.82
CA ASP A 270 -9.44 6.39 18.66
C ASP A 270 -8.41 5.48 19.36
N PHE A 271 -7.40 5.01 18.62
CA PHE A 271 -6.18 4.43 19.17
C PHE A 271 -4.99 4.66 18.25
N ASN A 272 -3.79 4.73 18.84
CA ASN A 272 -2.55 4.89 18.07
C ASN A 272 -2.11 3.54 17.49
N LEU A 273 -1.80 3.51 16.19
CA LEU A 273 -1.19 2.32 15.60
C LEU A 273 0.21 2.04 16.19
N PRO A 274 0.58 0.76 16.34
CA PRO A 274 1.89 0.39 16.86
C PRO A 274 2.99 0.70 15.84
N GLN A 275 4.18 1.05 16.34
CA GLN A 275 5.40 1.06 15.54
C GLN A 275 5.95 -0.36 15.45
N VAL A 276 5.99 -0.94 14.26
CA VAL A 276 6.37 -2.33 14.01
C VAL A 276 7.43 -2.43 12.91
N ASP A 277 8.28 -3.44 13.03
CA ASP A 277 9.28 -3.80 12.02
C ASP A 277 8.81 -4.98 11.16
N VAL A 278 9.43 -5.16 10.00
CA VAL A 278 9.21 -6.31 9.11
C VAL A 278 9.28 -7.63 9.89
N GLY A 279 8.31 -8.51 9.67
CA GLY A 279 8.20 -9.81 10.33
C GLY A 279 7.46 -9.78 11.68
N ALA A 280 6.98 -8.62 12.13
CA ALA A 280 6.00 -8.57 13.21
C ALA A 280 4.65 -9.16 12.75
N THR A 281 3.82 -9.61 13.70
CA THR A 281 2.45 -10.05 13.43
C THR A 281 1.46 -9.23 14.24
N LEU A 282 0.36 -8.80 13.64
CA LEU A 282 -0.65 -7.96 14.32
C LEU A 282 -1.76 -8.78 14.98
N GLY A 283 -1.88 -10.07 14.67
CA GLY A 283 -3.10 -10.84 14.92
C GLY A 283 -4.17 -10.52 13.87
N ASP A 284 -5.44 -10.61 14.23
CA ASP A 284 -6.54 -10.29 13.31
C ASP A 284 -6.81 -8.78 13.33
N VAL A 285 -6.80 -8.14 12.16
CA VAL A 285 -7.13 -6.71 12.01
C VAL A 285 -8.48 -6.61 11.32
N THR A 286 -9.47 -6.03 12.00
CA THR A 286 -10.82 -5.85 11.45
C THR A 286 -11.13 -4.38 11.22
N GLY A 287 -11.57 -4.04 10.02
CA GLY A 287 -11.73 -2.66 9.57
C GLY A 287 -12.70 -2.52 8.42
N VAL A 288 -12.84 -1.30 7.92
CA VAL A 288 -13.55 -0.99 6.66
C VAL A 288 -12.54 -0.74 5.55
N VAL A 289 -12.85 -1.17 4.33
CA VAL A 289 -11.99 -0.90 3.17
C VAL A 289 -12.19 0.55 2.72
N SER A 290 -11.09 1.26 2.54
CA SER A 290 -11.04 2.63 2.01
C SER A 290 -10.03 2.72 0.88
N TYR A 291 -9.92 3.89 0.27
CA TYR A 291 -8.94 4.18 -0.76
C TYR A 291 -8.45 5.62 -0.63
N SER A 292 -7.13 5.81 -0.52
CA SER A 292 -6.49 7.11 -0.51
C SER A 292 -5.05 7.01 -1.05
N PHE A 293 -4.50 8.14 -1.49
CA PHE A 293 -3.11 8.23 -2.02
C PHE A 293 -2.67 7.14 -3.01
N GLY A 294 -3.60 6.55 -3.77
CA GLY A 294 -3.32 5.51 -4.75
C GLY A 294 -3.30 4.08 -4.20
N ASN A 295 -3.68 3.85 -2.94
CA ASN A 295 -3.71 2.54 -2.30
C ASN A 295 -5.10 2.24 -1.74
N PHE A 296 -5.47 0.95 -1.78
CA PHE A 296 -6.55 0.45 -0.94
C PHE A 296 -6.03 0.23 0.47
N GLU A 297 -6.86 0.60 1.44
CA GLU A 297 -6.54 0.64 2.87
C GLU A 297 -7.60 -0.12 3.65
N VAL A 298 -7.20 -0.71 4.76
CA VAL A 298 -8.12 -1.19 5.80
C VAL A 298 -7.99 -0.27 6.99
N ILE A 299 -9.03 0.51 7.25
CA ILE A 299 -9.12 1.40 8.42
C ILE A 299 -9.66 0.57 9.59
N PRO A 300 -8.85 0.29 10.64
CA PRO A 300 -9.28 -0.52 11.77
C PRO A 300 -10.49 0.06 12.49
N THR A 301 -11.43 -0.81 12.84
CA THR A 301 -12.62 -0.47 13.66
C THR A 301 -12.57 -1.14 15.04
N GLN A 302 -11.48 -1.85 15.32
CA GLN A 302 -11.23 -2.60 16.54
C GLN A 302 -9.76 -2.48 16.90
N ASP A 303 -9.49 -2.28 18.19
CA ASP A 303 -8.14 -2.23 18.72
C ASP A 303 -7.49 -3.63 18.68
N PHE A 304 -6.43 -3.75 17.89
CA PHE A 304 -5.62 -4.97 17.75
C PHE A 304 -4.26 -4.88 18.47
N THR A 305 -3.96 -3.78 19.16
CA THR A 305 -2.62 -3.52 19.72
C THR A 305 -2.18 -4.57 20.73
N ALA A 306 -3.13 -5.16 21.46
CA ALA A 306 -2.85 -6.21 22.44
C ALA A 306 -2.40 -7.55 21.82
N THR A 307 -2.62 -7.77 20.52
CA THR A 307 -2.24 -9.00 19.80
C THR A 307 -0.93 -8.86 19.03
N VAL A 308 -0.31 -7.67 19.04
CA VAL A 308 0.93 -7.40 18.32
C VAL A 308 2.09 -8.19 18.92
N VAL A 309 2.81 -8.91 18.06
CA VAL A 309 4.07 -9.58 18.37
C VAL A 309 5.15 -8.98 17.51
N ASN A 310 6.13 -8.33 18.16
CA ASN A 310 7.24 -7.69 17.46
C ASN A 310 8.13 -8.71 16.73
N SER A 311 8.73 -8.25 15.65
CA SER A 311 9.70 -9.03 14.87
C SER A 311 10.87 -9.50 15.73
N SER A 312 11.34 -10.72 15.47
CA SER A 312 12.60 -11.23 16.03
C SER A 312 13.78 -11.07 15.07
N LEU A 313 13.59 -10.39 13.93
CA LEU A 313 14.66 -10.16 12.97
C LEU A 313 15.75 -9.30 13.59
N SER A 314 17.00 -9.67 13.30
CA SER A 314 18.16 -8.87 13.65
C SER A 314 19.02 -8.63 12.41
N PRO A 315 19.79 -7.53 12.36
CA PRO A 315 20.73 -7.27 11.28
C PRO A 315 21.73 -8.41 11.10
N ASP A 316 21.98 -8.83 9.85
CA ASP A 316 22.97 -9.86 9.54
C ASP A 316 24.39 -9.40 9.82
N VAL A 317 25.26 -10.35 10.18
CA VAL A 317 26.71 -10.15 10.23
C VAL A 317 27.36 -11.09 9.23
N THR A 318 28.19 -10.54 8.34
CA THR A 318 28.86 -11.33 7.32
C THR A 318 29.80 -12.38 7.93
N THR A 319 29.88 -13.54 7.29
CA THR A 319 30.88 -14.57 7.60
C THR A 319 32.18 -14.37 6.83
N LEU A 320 32.19 -13.50 5.81
CA LEU A 320 33.37 -13.19 5.02
C LEU A 320 34.45 -12.55 5.89
N GLN A 321 35.69 -12.96 5.67
CA GLN A 321 36.87 -12.40 6.32
C GLN A 321 37.96 -12.19 5.27
N GLY A 322 38.60 -11.03 5.30
CA GLY A 322 39.79 -10.77 4.50
C GLY A 322 40.99 -11.57 5.02
N SER A 323 41.99 -11.76 4.16
CA SER A 323 43.29 -12.31 4.54
C SER A 323 44.39 -11.63 3.73
N SER A 324 45.67 -11.97 3.97
CA SER A 324 46.78 -11.43 3.16
C SER A 324 46.67 -11.78 1.66
N THR A 325 45.86 -12.77 1.30
CA THR A 325 45.65 -13.21 -0.09
C THR A 325 44.20 -13.09 -0.56
N GLN A 326 43.31 -12.53 0.25
CA GLN A 326 41.89 -12.37 -0.09
C GLN A 326 41.43 -10.96 0.25
N LEU A 327 40.86 -10.28 -0.76
CA LEU A 327 40.17 -9.02 -0.60
C LEU A 327 38.69 -9.28 -0.32
N THR A 328 38.10 -8.45 0.53
CA THR A 328 36.66 -8.39 0.77
C THR A 328 36.07 -7.18 0.05
N VAL A 329 34.92 -7.39 -0.59
CA VAL A 329 34.23 -6.35 -1.37
C VAL A 329 32.77 -6.34 -0.97
N ALA A 330 32.23 -5.16 -0.68
CA ALA A 330 30.82 -4.94 -0.42
C ALA A 330 30.22 -3.93 -1.39
N THR A 331 28.90 -3.98 -1.54
CA THR A 331 28.10 -2.93 -2.16
C THR A 331 27.10 -2.43 -1.13
N TYR A 332 26.89 -1.12 -1.05
CA TYR A 332 26.03 -0.54 -0.03
C TYR A 332 25.33 0.73 -0.52
N ASN A 333 23.99 0.71 -0.50
CA ASN A 333 23.19 1.88 -0.77
C ASN A 333 22.99 2.65 0.54
N VAL A 334 23.38 3.93 0.55
CA VAL A 334 23.27 4.78 1.73
C VAL A 334 22.08 5.75 1.67
N LEU A 335 21.26 5.67 0.62
CA LEU A 335 19.97 6.35 0.41
C LEU A 335 20.06 7.89 0.44
N ASN A 336 20.65 8.46 -0.61
CA ASN A 336 20.89 9.91 -0.81
C ASN A 336 21.68 10.58 0.33
N LEU A 337 22.63 9.86 0.94
CA LEU A 337 23.39 10.34 2.10
C LEU A 337 24.10 11.68 1.80
N GLU A 338 23.93 12.66 2.68
CA GLU A 338 24.38 14.04 2.51
C GLU A 338 24.74 14.68 3.87
N THR A 339 25.25 15.94 3.93
CA THR A 339 25.73 16.54 5.21
C THR A 339 25.04 17.84 5.64
N ASN A 340 24.13 18.34 4.84
CA ASN A 340 23.38 19.58 4.99
C ASN A 340 22.02 19.31 5.64
N ASP A 341 22.02 19.27 6.98
CA ASP A 341 20.79 19.14 7.79
C ASP A 341 19.75 20.28 7.61
N GLY A 342 20.06 21.28 6.77
CA GLY A 342 19.22 22.45 6.52
C GLY A 342 18.29 22.33 5.31
N ASP A 343 18.34 21.24 4.56
CA ASP A 343 17.59 21.09 3.30
C ASP A 343 16.25 20.34 3.45
N GLY A 344 15.97 19.81 4.64
CA GLY A 344 14.78 19.03 4.95
C GLY A 344 15.05 17.53 5.13
N ASP A 345 16.24 17.06 4.77
CA ASP A 345 16.84 15.84 5.29
C ASP A 345 17.86 16.21 6.37
N ALA A 346 18.04 15.38 7.39
CA ALA A 346 18.88 15.71 8.54
C ALA A 346 19.78 14.53 8.92
N ASP A 347 20.51 14.01 7.94
CA ASP A 347 21.32 12.80 8.03
C ASP A 347 22.33 12.82 9.17
N VAL A 348 22.96 13.96 9.42
CA VAL A 348 23.97 14.10 10.47
C VAL A 348 23.27 14.18 11.81
N ALA A 349 22.28 15.05 11.96
CA ALA A 349 21.52 15.21 13.21
C ALA A 349 20.78 13.93 13.64
N ASN A 350 20.27 13.16 12.68
CA ASN A 350 19.56 11.90 12.91
C ASN A 350 20.51 10.73 13.21
N GLY A 351 21.84 10.95 13.19
CA GLY A 351 22.84 9.93 13.50
C GLY A 351 23.02 8.88 12.40
N ARG A 352 22.58 9.16 11.17
CA ARG A 352 22.60 8.22 10.06
C ARG A 352 24.01 7.79 9.66
N PHE A 353 24.96 8.74 9.62
CA PHE A 353 26.38 8.44 9.40
C PHE A 353 26.93 7.46 10.43
N ALA A 354 26.59 7.64 11.70
CA ALA A 354 27.02 6.75 12.77
C ALA A 354 26.41 5.35 12.61
N ALA A 355 25.13 5.26 12.25
CA ALA A 355 24.46 3.97 12.00
C ALA A 355 25.09 3.21 10.82
N ILE A 356 25.30 3.89 9.68
CA ILE A 356 25.96 3.33 8.49
C ILE A 356 27.39 2.90 8.81
N ALA A 357 28.15 3.72 9.53
CA ALA A 357 29.50 3.40 9.97
C ALA A 357 29.53 2.12 10.84
N GLN A 358 28.59 1.99 11.79
CA GLN A 358 28.48 0.78 12.61
C GLN A 358 28.13 -0.46 11.78
N GLN A 359 27.26 -0.33 10.78
CA GLN A 359 26.95 -1.43 9.85
C GLN A 359 28.18 -1.84 9.04
N ILE A 360 28.97 -0.89 8.53
CA ILE A 360 30.20 -1.16 7.79
C ILE A 360 31.23 -1.88 8.68
N VAL A 361 31.43 -1.40 9.91
CA VAL A 361 32.46 -1.95 10.81
C VAL A 361 32.03 -3.29 11.41
N THR A 362 30.81 -3.39 11.92
CA THR A 362 30.34 -4.55 12.68
C THR A 362 29.71 -5.60 11.78
N ASN A 363 28.74 -5.21 10.95
CA ASN A 363 27.95 -6.14 10.14
C ASN A 363 28.72 -6.60 8.90
N LEU A 364 29.39 -5.67 8.19
CA LEU A 364 30.18 -5.98 7.00
C LEU A 364 31.66 -6.32 7.31
N LYS A 365 32.09 -6.19 8.56
CA LYS A 365 33.46 -6.48 9.03
C LYS A 365 34.54 -5.68 8.29
N ALA A 366 34.29 -4.40 8.05
CA ALA A 366 35.23 -3.45 7.45
C ALA A 366 35.87 -3.98 6.15
N PRO A 367 35.09 -4.17 5.07
CA PRO A 367 35.57 -4.73 3.81
C PRO A 367 36.68 -3.89 3.18
N ASP A 368 37.54 -4.49 2.36
CA ASP A 368 38.68 -3.78 1.74
C ASP A 368 38.22 -2.75 0.68
N ILE A 369 37.10 -3.01 0.02
CA ILE A 369 36.49 -2.12 -0.98
C ILE A 369 34.97 -2.08 -0.73
N ILE A 370 34.38 -0.89 -0.77
CA ILE A 370 32.94 -0.66 -0.69
C ILE A 370 32.50 0.12 -1.92
N GLY A 371 31.65 -0.45 -2.75
CA GLY A 371 30.91 0.28 -3.77
C GLY A 371 29.68 0.95 -3.15
N LEU A 372 29.64 2.27 -3.14
CA LEU A 372 28.53 3.05 -2.58
C LEU A 372 27.53 3.42 -3.68
N GLN A 373 26.24 3.26 -3.37
CA GLN A 373 25.15 3.90 -4.11
C GLN A 373 24.55 5.04 -3.31
N GLU A 374 24.05 6.02 -4.05
CA GLU A 374 23.27 7.13 -3.53
C GLU A 374 24.02 8.08 -2.59
N ILE A 375 25.24 8.47 -2.98
CA ILE A 375 25.95 9.57 -2.32
C ILE A 375 25.49 10.90 -2.92
N GLN A 376 25.12 11.86 -2.06
CA GLN A 376 24.73 13.22 -2.42
C GLN A 376 25.84 14.24 -2.20
N ASP A 377 25.81 15.32 -3.01
CA ASP A 377 26.88 16.33 -3.04
C ASP A 377 26.92 17.08 -1.71
N ASN A 378 27.88 17.97 -1.57
CA ASN A 378 28.09 18.69 -0.33
C ASN A 378 26.90 19.59 0.06
N SER A 379 25.96 19.84 -0.85
CA SER A 379 24.82 20.74 -0.67
C SER A 379 23.49 19.98 -0.49
N GLY A 380 23.49 18.64 -0.61
CA GLY A 380 22.28 17.84 -0.56
C GLY A 380 21.34 18.23 -1.71
N SER A 381 20.06 18.41 -1.39
CA SER A 381 19.03 18.80 -2.36
C SER A 381 19.06 20.28 -2.76
N VAL A 382 19.95 21.09 -2.17
CA VAL A 382 20.09 22.51 -2.52
C VAL A 382 20.77 22.66 -3.88
N ASN A 383 20.02 23.14 -4.87
CA ASN A 383 20.55 23.41 -6.21
C ASN A 383 21.35 24.72 -6.26
N ASP A 384 22.64 24.64 -5.95
CA ASP A 384 23.59 25.77 -5.97
C ASP A 384 24.75 25.61 -6.97
N GLY A 385 24.71 24.56 -7.80
CA GLY A 385 25.74 24.23 -8.78
C GLY A 385 26.92 23.41 -8.24
N VAL A 386 26.93 23.04 -6.95
CA VAL A 386 27.95 22.17 -6.36
C VAL A 386 27.70 20.72 -6.78
N THR A 387 28.69 20.09 -7.40
CA THR A 387 28.63 18.68 -7.81
C THR A 387 29.54 17.76 -7.00
N SER A 388 30.41 18.31 -6.16
CA SER A 388 31.40 17.53 -5.41
C SER A 388 30.76 16.75 -4.26
N ALA A 389 31.17 15.49 -4.08
CA ALA A 389 30.82 14.64 -2.94
C ALA A 389 31.79 14.69 -1.75
N ALA A 390 32.85 15.49 -1.83
CA ALA A 390 34.02 15.28 -0.98
C ALA A 390 33.72 15.44 0.51
N ALA A 391 32.86 16.39 0.90
CA ALA A 391 32.47 16.58 2.29
C ALA A 391 31.62 15.41 2.81
N THR A 392 30.64 14.96 2.02
CA THR A 392 29.80 13.81 2.33
C THR A 392 30.61 12.52 2.51
N LEU A 393 31.51 12.23 1.56
CA LEU A 393 32.36 11.03 1.63
C LEU A 393 33.36 11.12 2.79
N GLN A 394 33.93 12.29 3.06
CA GLN A 394 34.82 12.48 4.20
C GLN A 394 34.08 12.29 5.53
N ALA A 395 32.87 12.83 5.68
CA ALA A 395 32.07 12.64 6.88
C ALA A 395 31.77 11.14 7.14
N LEU A 396 31.51 10.37 6.09
CA LEU A 396 31.34 8.91 6.21
C LEU A 396 32.63 8.20 6.62
N VAL A 397 33.78 8.57 6.02
CA VAL A 397 35.09 8.03 6.40
C VAL A 397 35.41 8.32 7.87
N ASP A 398 35.16 9.55 8.31
CA ASP A 398 35.40 9.97 9.70
C ASP A 398 34.49 9.21 10.67
N ALA A 399 33.22 9.01 10.31
CA ALA A 399 32.28 8.21 11.10
C ALA A 399 32.71 6.74 11.20
N ILE A 400 33.19 6.14 10.10
CA ILE A 400 33.72 4.76 10.09
C ILE A 400 34.95 4.65 11.01
N ALA A 401 35.88 5.59 10.91
CA ALA A 401 37.05 5.62 11.79
C ALA A 401 36.65 5.78 13.26
N ALA A 402 35.67 6.65 13.56
CA ALA A 402 35.13 6.82 14.91
C ALA A 402 34.42 5.56 15.45
N ALA A 403 33.81 4.76 14.57
CA ALA A 403 33.23 3.47 14.91
C ALA A 403 34.27 2.35 15.13
N GLY A 404 35.57 2.63 14.94
CA GLY A 404 36.67 1.67 15.10
C GLY A 404 37.07 0.95 13.82
N GLY A 405 36.58 1.40 12.65
CA GLY A 405 36.98 0.90 11.34
C GLY A 405 38.30 1.51 10.84
N PRO A 406 38.75 1.09 9.64
CA PRO A 406 39.89 1.72 8.97
C PRO A 406 39.54 3.13 8.49
N THR A 407 40.56 3.96 8.30
CA THR A 407 40.43 5.22 7.58
C THR A 407 40.48 4.93 6.08
N TYR A 408 39.31 4.81 5.45
CA TYR A 408 39.23 4.58 4.01
C TYR A 408 39.70 5.80 3.21
N SER A 409 40.30 5.54 2.05
CA SER A 409 40.34 6.50 0.95
C SER A 409 39.06 6.39 0.12
N PHE A 410 38.72 7.42 -0.65
CA PHE A 410 37.52 7.39 -1.50
C PHE A 410 37.76 7.90 -2.92
N ILE A 411 36.88 7.47 -3.82
CA ILE A 411 36.75 8.03 -5.16
C ILE A 411 35.29 8.29 -5.52
N ASP A 412 35.03 9.54 -5.90
CA ASP A 412 33.74 10.02 -6.36
C ASP A 412 33.58 9.88 -7.88
N ASN A 413 32.33 9.83 -8.36
CA ASN A 413 32.03 9.92 -9.78
C ASN A 413 31.93 11.39 -10.21
N SER A 414 33.08 11.97 -10.55
CA SER A 414 33.18 13.36 -11.01
C SER A 414 32.71 13.59 -12.46
N PHE A 415 32.19 12.57 -13.16
CA PHE A 415 31.72 12.68 -14.54
C PHE A 415 30.26 13.15 -14.65
N ILE A 416 29.66 13.55 -13.52
CA ILE A 416 28.31 14.09 -13.48
C ILE A 416 28.29 15.60 -13.74
N THR A 417 27.14 16.09 -14.19
CA THR A 417 26.86 17.52 -14.32
C THR A 417 25.70 17.89 -13.43
N ASP A 418 25.70 19.15 -12.99
CA ASP A 418 24.68 19.69 -12.10
C ASP A 418 23.24 19.46 -12.63
N GLY A 419 22.38 18.94 -11.76
CA GLY A 419 20.97 18.61 -12.04
C GLY A 419 20.73 17.51 -13.07
N ALA A 420 21.77 16.84 -13.56
CA ALA A 420 21.65 15.85 -14.63
C ALA A 420 21.74 14.40 -14.15
N SER A 421 22.00 14.17 -12.86
CA SER A 421 22.14 12.83 -12.28
C SER A 421 21.46 12.80 -10.92
N GLY A 422 20.61 11.79 -10.66
CA GLY A 422 20.23 11.47 -9.29
C GLY A 422 18.74 11.36 -8.97
N GLY A 423 17.81 11.77 -9.81
CA GLY A 423 16.37 11.51 -9.60
C GLY A 423 15.69 12.30 -8.46
N GLN A 424 16.43 12.92 -7.54
CA GLN A 424 15.92 13.91 -6.60
C GLN A 424 16.01 15.32 -7.21
N PRO A 425 14.94 16.13 -7.19
CA PRO A 425 15.00 17.51 -7.64
C PRO A 425 16.07 18.31 -6.89
N GLY A 426 16.98 18.95 -7.64
CA GLY A 426 18.05 19.79 -7.10
C GLY A 426 19.31 19.05 -6.65
N GLY A 427 19.25 17.74 -6.43
CA GLY A 427 20.38 16.94 -5.99
C GLY A 427 21.18 16.29 -7.12
N ASN A 428 22.48 16.11 -6.92
CA ASN A 428 23.40 15.41 -7.83
C ASN A 428 23.79 13.99 -7.38
N ILE A 429 22.85 13.07 -7.16
CA ILE A 429 23.17 11.76 -6.56
C ILE A 429 24.05 10.87 -7.49
N ARG A 430 25.10 10.22 -6.96
CA ARG A 430 25.97 9.30 -7.74
C ARG A 430 26.43 8.03 -7.00
N THR A 431 27.21 7.23 -7.73
CA THR A 431 28.00 6.10 -7.20
C THR A 431 29.39 6.57 -6.79
N ALA A 432 29.98 5.93 -5.78
CA ALA A 432 31.34 6.20 -5.31
C ALA A 432 32.00 4.90 -4.80
N PHE A 433 33.29 4.93 -4.50
CA PHE A 433 33.96 3.83 -3.80
C PHE A 433 34.69 4.33 -2.56
N LEU A 434 34.64 3.55 -1.47
CA LEU A 434 35.62 3.59 -0.38
C LEU A 434 36.58 2.42 -0.55
N TYR A 435 37.87 2.62 -0.26
CA TYR A 435 38.88 1.57 -0.35
C TYR A 435 39.98 1.73 0.69
N ASN A 436 40.46 0.61 1.20
CA ASN A 436 41.54 0.56 2.19
C ASN A 436 42.89 0.61 1.47
N ASP A 437 43.61 1.73 1.58
CA ASP A 437 44.89 1.97 0.89
C ASP A 437 46.06 1.14 1.46
N ASP A 438 45.90 0.57 2.66
CA ASP A 438 46.78 -0.48 3.18
C ASP A 438 46.63 -1.81 2.44
N ARG A 439 45.62 -1.98 1.59
CA ARG A 439 45.30 -3.25 0.91
C ARG A 439 45.25 -3.12 -0.60
N VAL A 440 44.76 -1.99 -1.12
CA VAL A 440 44.60 -1.76 -2.56
C VAL A 440 45.10 -0.37 -2.96
N ASP A 441 45.69 -0.28 -4.15
CA ASP A 441 46.09 0.98 -4.75
C ASP A 441 45.13 1.34 -5.90
N LEU A 442 44.65 2.59 -5.92
CA LEU A 442 43.94 3.15 -7.05
C LEU A 442 44.92 3.52 -8.16
N GLN A 443 44.61 3.16 -9.41
CA GLN A 443 45.27 3.74 -10.58
C GLN A 443 44.47 4.97 -11.03
N PRO A 444 44.88 6.23 -10.73
CA PRO A 444 44.01 7.39 -10.93
C PRO A 444 43.62 7.62 -12.40
N SER A 445 44.53 7.30 -13.33
CA SER A 445 44.28 7.43 -14.77
C SER A 445 43.27 6.42 -15.34
N SER A 446 42.82 5.45 -14.54
CA SER A 446 41.87 4.40 -14.97
C SER A 446 40.41 4.77 -14.75
N VAL A 447 40.16 5.80 -13.93
CA VAL A 447 38.85 6.18 -13.43
C VAL A 447 38.03 6.73 -14.60
N GLN A 448 36.88 6.13 -14.82
CA GLN A 448 35.96 6.51 -15.90
C GLN A 448 34.51 6.21 -15.49
N THR A 449 33.56 6.75 -16.24
CA THR A 449 32.15 6.38 -16.13
C THR A 449 31.73 5.46 -17.27
N ILE A 450 30.68 4.67 -17.06
CA ILE A 450 30.05 3.84 -18.10
C ILE A 450 28.79 4.54 -18.62
N GLY A 451 28.69 4.71 -19.93
CA GLY A 451 27.55 5.41 -20.56
C GLY A 451 27.57 6.93 -20.32
N GLY A 452 26.41 7.55 -20.43
CA GLY A 452 26.25 9.00 -20.27
C GLY A 452 24.80 9.41 -20.05
N GLN A 453 24.57 10.73 -20.07
CA GLN A 453 23.29 11.38 -19.77
C GLN A 453 22.53 11.86 -21.02
N ALA A 454 23.02 11.57 -22.23
CA ALA A 454 22.33 12.02 -23.44
C ALA A 454 21.03 11.22 -23.64
N ALA A 455 20.01 11.87 -24.22
CA ALA A 455 18.72 11.22 -24.48
C ALA A 455 18.89 9.93 -25.30
N GLY A 456 18.37 8.81 -24.77
CA GLY A 456 18.47 7.48 -25.38
C GLY A 456 19.68 6.65 -24.92
N GLU A 457 20.59 7.21 -24.12
CA GLU A 457 21.62 6.42 -23.44
C GLU A 457 21.04 5.62 -22.27
N ALA A 458 21.69 4.49 -21.96
CA ALA A 458 21.20 3.53 -20.96
C ALA A 458 21.04 4.12 -19.55
N PHE A 459 21.76 5.19 -19.23
CA PHE A 459 21.75 5.85 -17.93
C PHE A 459 21.23 7.29 -17.98
N ALA A 460 20.54 7.68 -19.07
CA ALA A 460 19.95 9.01 -19.21
C ALA A 460 18.92 9.28 -18.09
N GLY A 461 19.09 10.36 -17.34
CA GLY A 461 18.29 10.69 -16.16
C GLY A 461 18.57 9.82 -14.93
N GLY A 462 19.49 8.86 -15.04
CA GLY A 462 19.88 7.94 -13.97
C GLY A 462 21.18 8.33 -13.29
N ARG A 463 21.69 7.43 -12.43
CA ARG A 463 23.00 7.55 -11.78
C ARG A 463 24.05 6.87 -12.66
N LEU A 464 25.07 7.62 -13.04
CA LEU A 464 26.17 7.08 -13.85
C LEU A 464 27.01 6.07 -13.05
N PRO A 465 27.30 4.87 -13.60
CA PRO A 465 28.20 3.92 -12.97
C PRO A 465 29.67 4.37 -13.03
N LEU A 466 30.36 4.30 -11.90
CA LEU A 466 31.79 4.55 -11.79
C LEU A 466 32.62 3.28 -12.00
N TRP A 467 33.69 3.37 -12.79
CA TRP A 467 34.62 2.28 -13.08
C TRP A 467 36.07 2.69 -12.75
N PRO A 468 36.56 2.36 -11.54
CA PRO A 468 37.97 2.51 -11.18
C PRO A 468 38.75 1.18 -11.33
N HIS A 469 40.06 1.26 -11.61
CA HIS A 469 40.97 0.12 -11.46
C HIS A 469 41.67 0.19 -10.10
N LEU A 470 41.35 -0.77 -9.23
CA LEU A 470 41.99 -1.00 -7.94
C LEU A 470 42.86 -2.26 -8.02
N SER A 471 44.15 -2.16 -7.68
CA SER A 471 45.07 -3.29 -7.67
C SER A 471 45.40 -3.72 -6.25
N SER A 472 45.42 -5.03 -5.99
CA SER A 472 45.86 -5.55 -4.69
C SER A 472 47.35 -5.29 -4.49
N THR A 473 47.74 -4.69 -3.38
CA THR A 473 49.13 -4.74 -2.94
C THR A 473 49.31 -5.96 -2.06
N ALA A 474 50.45 -6.65 -2.17
CA ALA A 474 50.80 -7.76 -1.26
C ALA A 474 51.19 -7.21 0.13
N LYS A 475 50.31 -6.38 0.73
CA LYS A 475 50.44 -5.84 2.07
C LYS A 475 49.61 -6.72 3.02
N PRO A 476 50.18 -7.19 4.15
CA PRO A 476 49.46 -8.05 5.08
C PRO A 476 48.25 -7.32 5.68
N SER A 477 47.13 -8.03 5.87
CA SER A 477 45.95 -7.48 6.55
C SER A 477 46.30 -7.17 8.02
N PRO A 478 46.04 -5.95 8.52
CA PRO A 478 46.25 -5.63 9.94
C PRO A 478 45.24 -6.34 10.86
N TRP A 479 44.15 -6.90 10.32
CA TRP A 479 43.07 -7.53 11.08
C TRP A 479 43.25 -9.03 11.34
N SER A 480 44.38 -9.62 10.93
CA SER A 480 44.71 -11.01 11.29
C SER A 480 45.51 -11.05 12.60
N THR A 481 44.85 -10.99 13.76
CA THR A 481 45.52 -11.38 15.01
C THR A 481 45.53 -12.89 15.17
N THR A 482 46.43 -13.54 14.44
CA THR A 482 47.03 -14.82 14.85
C THR A 482 48.53 -14.69 14.71
N THR A 483 49.20 -14.48 15.83
CA THR A 483 50.65 -14.42 15.92
C THR A 483 51.26 -15.77 15.57
N SER A 484 52.09 -15.80 14.53
CA SER A 484 53.16 -16.79 14.37
C SER A 484 54.35 -16.12 13.68
N PRO A 485 55.58 -16.27 14.20
CA PRO A 485 56.72 -15.47 13.77
C PRO A 485 57.23 -15.87 12.37
N PRO A 486 57.89 -14.95 11.64
CA PRO A 486 58.21 -15.15 10.24
C PRO A 486 59.35 -16.16 10.06
N ARG A 487 59.13 -17.16 9.20
CA ARG A 487 60.22 -17.91 8.57
C ARG A 487 60.57 -17.24 7.25
N ALA A 488 61.76 -16.64 7.21
CA ALA A 488 62.39 -16.20 5.98
C ALA A 488 62.67 -17.39 5.06
N ALA A 489 62.27 -17.27 3.79
CA ALA A 489 62.82 -18.07 2.70
C ALA A 489 62.84 -17.22 1.42
N ALA A 490 64.05 -16.80 1.04
CA ALA A 490 64.35 -16.27 -0.28
C ALA A 490 64.22 -17.36 -1.34
N LEU A 491 63.78 -17.00 -2.56
CA LEU A 491 64.19 -17.58 -3.86
C LEU A 491 63.50 -16.77 -4.99
N ARG A 492 64.27 -15.88 -5.64
CA ARG A 492 64.84 -15.99 -7.00
C ARG A 492 63.84 -15.84 -8.15
N SER A 493 64.07 -14.77 -8.91
CA SER A 493 63.58 -14.47 -10.25
C SER A 493 63.88 -15.57 -11.27
N SER A 494 62.93 -15.86 -12.17
CA SER A 494 63.26 -16.37 -13.50
C SER A 494 62.28 -15.86 -14.56
N VAL A 495 62.85 -15.11 -15.49
CA VAL A 495 62.35 -14.74 -16.82
C VAL A 495 62.07 -16.00 -17.64
N TRP A 496 60.94 -16.08 -18.36
CA TRP A 496 60.83 -16.86 -19.59
C TRP A 496 60.00 -16.11 -20.64
N SER A 497 60.57 -16.02 -21.84
CA SER A 497 60.00 -15.39 -23.03
C SER A 497 59.26 -16.40 -23.92
N LYS A 498 58.24 -15.89 -24.63
CA LYS A 498 57.74 -16.23 -25.99
C LYS A 498 57.91 -17.67 -26.51
N THR A 499 56.76 -18.29 -26.88
CA THR A 499 56.53 -18.81 -28.26
C THR A 499 55.03 -18.83 -28.60
N SER A 500 54.73 -18.54 -29.87
CA SER A 500 53.43 -18.46 -30.55
C SER A 500 52.93 -19.83 -31.03
N LEU A 501 51.60 -20.02 -31.16
CA LEU A 501 51.01 -20.91 -32.17
C LEU A 501 49.55 -20.56 -32.49
N LEU A 502 49.23 -20.65 -33.78
CA LEU A 502 48.08 -20.13 -34.51
C LEU A 502 46.74 -20.88 -34.29
N ALA A 503 45.69 -20.08 -34.24
CA ALA A 503 44.38 -20.16 -34.93
C ALA A 503 43.71 -21.51 -35.25
N LYS A 504 42.45 -21.64 -34.78
CA LYS A 504 41.31 -22.14 -35.57
C LYS A 504 40.05 -21.29 -35.29
N LYS A 505 39.51 -20.66 -36.34
CA LYS A 505 38.11 -20.15 -36.46
C LYS A 505 37.16 -21.36 -36.57
N THR A 506 35.94 -21.39 -36.04
CA THR A 506 34.68 -20.67 -36.41
C THR A 506 33.56 -21.08 -35.39
N PRO A 507 32.28 -20.63 -35.48
CA PRO A 507 31.74 -19.27 -35.41
C PRO A 507 30.59 -19.11 -34.36
N ALA A 508 30.18 -17.85 -34.18
CA ALA A 508 29.04 -17.29 -33.44
C ALA A 508 27.78 -18.16 -33.20
N SER A 509 27.30 -18.17 -31.94
CA SER A 509 25.87 -18.18 -31.59
C SER A 509 25.63 -17.92 -30.09
N THR A 510 25.76 -16.66 -29.64
CA THR A 510 25.20 -16.24 -28.33
C THR A 510 24.93 -14.73 -28.22
N ALA A 511 24.68 -14.05 -29.34
CA ALA A 511 24.45 -12.59 -29.37
C ALA A 511 23.10 -12.20 -30.00
N ALA A 512 22.14 -13.12 -30.08
CA ALA A 512 20.85 -12.88 -30.75
C ALA A 512 19.62 -13.10 -29.86
N TRP A 513 19.76 -13.04 -28.53
CA TRP A 513 18.64 -13.25 -27.60
C TRP A 513 18.32 -12.07 -26.67
N MET A 514 18.88 -10.89 -26.93
CA MET A 514 18.62 -9.66 -26.15
C MET A 514 17.94 -8.54 -26.94
N ASN A 515 17.33 -8.82 -28.11
CA ASN A 515 16.82 -7.73 -28.95
C ASN A 515 15.48 -7.97 -29.66
N ALA A 516 14.57 -8.74 -29.05
CA ALA A 516 13.20 -8.82 -29.54
C ALA A 516 12.20 -8.96 -28.39
N LYS A 517 11.30 -7.97 -28.28
CA LYS A 517 10.17 -7.80 -27.34
C LYS A 517 10.39 -6.96 -26.07
N LEU A 518 10.98 -5.77 -26.21
CA LEU A 518 10.63 -4.66 -25.32
C LEU A 518 9.91 -3.59 -26.14
N ASN A 519 8.60 -3.49 -25.92
CA ASN A 519 7.74 -2.47 -26.52
C ASN A 519 8.02 -1.12 -25.83
N PRO A 520 8.52 -0.09 -26.53
CA PRO A 520 8.90 1.19 -25.91
C PRO A 520 7.73 2.00 -25.32
N GLN A 521 6.48 1.55 -25.45
CA GLN A 521 5.32 2.22 -24.87
C GLN A 521 4.98 1.77 -23.43
N ARG A 522 5.57 0.69 -22.90
CA ARG A 522 5.33 0.24 -21.51
C ARG A 522 6.20 0.95 -20.46
N PHE A 523 7.26 1.66 -20.84
CA PHE A 523 8.09 2.42 -19.90
C PHE A 523 7.54 3.81 -19.53
N LYS A 524 6.46 4.27 -20.18
CA LYS A 524 5.77 5.52 -19.80
C LYS A 524 4.81 5.36 -18.63
N ALA A 525 4.46 4.14 -18.23
CA ALA A 525 3.61 3.89 -17.07
C ALA A 525 4.41 3.81 -15.75
N LEU A 526 5.68 3.36 -15.79
CA LEU A 526 6.54 3.26 -14.60
C LEU A 526 7.17 4.59 -14.17
N SER A 527 7.14 5.63 -15.01
CA SER A 527 7.54 6.99 -14.61
C SER A 527 6.39 7.84 -14.06
N ALA A 528 5.16 7.32 -14.05
CA ALA A 528 3.99 8.01 -13.50
C ALA A 528 3.76 7.71 -12.00
N ALA A 529 4.39 6.65 -11.47
CA ALA A 529 4.33 6.29 -10.04
C ALA A 529 5.26 7.16 -9.15
N TRP A 530 5.96 8.14 -9.74
CA TRP A 530 6.81 9.10 -9.03
C TRP A 530 6.48 10.52 -9.53
N GLY A 531 5.23 10.93 -9.35
CA GLY A 531 4.81 12.32 -9.46
C GLY A 531 5.35 13.17 -8.30
N PRO A 532 5.44 14.50 -8.44
CA PRO A 532 6.20 15.37 -7.54
C PRO A 532 5.59 15.33 -6.14
N ARG A 533 6.42 15.07 -5.12
CA ARG A 533 6.06 15.28 -3.71
C ARG A 533 5.71 16.76 -3.52
N PRO A 534 4.45 17.12 -3.18
CA PRO A 534 4.20 18.34 -2.44
C PRO A 534 4.62 18.09 -0.99
N ARG A 535 5.09 19.14 -0.33
CA ARG A 535 5.50 19.13 1.09
C ARG A 535 4.38 18.71 2.02
#